data_AF-A0AA36J1V4-F1
#
_entry.id   AF-A0AA36J1V4-F1
#
_cell.length_a   1.000
_cell.length_b   1.000
_cell.length_c   1.000
_cell.angle_alpha   90.00
_cell.angle_beta   90.00
_cell.angle_gamma   90.00
#
_symmetry.space_group_name_H-M   'P 1'
#
loop_
_entity.id
_entity.type
_entity.pdbx_description
1 polymer ?
#
loop_
_entity_poly.entity_id
_entity_poly.type
_entity_poly.pdbx_seq_one_letter_code
_entity_poly.pdbx_strand_id
1 'polypeptide(L)'
;MHFLLASATAAAVAAVRQDFSKHANPTCEPLRGCECWENKVCSSCSLSSCGIEGVKAAWPLSGGTNRLAPHLAAAYGLRDSKGRKWALKLGDQEDGGYDSSVEASQLAHRLEIYTPRVLQITEASCPGVFKSPALEEAVEEFRKSRHTALLQELVEDELPCSTSRSFWVQAGNIAMFDWLTGRNDLFNDLLKDGVAAMADNLETNQDNVVETPSHLAEIDLGFGTPCCLQDFQQILRELQEGRGHVAWVQSNVLVLLCEGKHGGLGSGSCASHFGQYNAHALRPKAWDGRLSRTQIDLGMAQTAWQALQLQGSDGWPFPNSTMDMLKRWGRRTAQDVAERLQKQEASILAELRAEKQQCCQLHCEYQGRFWRWKDCGTKPWRTIKAGEKCNIQLNARSSMLQCSPICKPGKEVRAKVVVTEGACSN
;
A
#
# COMPACT_ATOMS: atom_id res chain seq x y z
N MET A 1 44.24 -8.99 43.80
CA MET A 1 42.82 -9.36 43.86
C MET A 1 42.15 -8.86 42.59
N HIS A 2 41.72 -9.83 41.78
CA HIS A 2 40.67 -9.86 40.75
C HIS A 2 40.42 -8.66 39.79
N PHE A 3 40.82 -8.91 38.52
CA PHE A 3 39.97 -9.11 37.33
C PHE A 3 39.10 -7.97 36.72
N LEU A 4 39.26 -7.89 35.38
CA LEU A 4 38.26 -7.75 34.30
C LEU A 4 37.89 -6.35 33.74
N LEU A 5 38.45 -6.13 32.53
CA LEU A 5 37.74 -5.84 31.26
C LEU A 5 36.21 -6.01 31.26
N ALA A 6 35.51 -5.01 30.72
CA ALA A 6 34.36 -5.13 29.80
C ALA A 6 34.14 -3.75 29.12
N SER A 7 34.45 -3.58 27.84
CA SER A 7 33.70 -3.98 26.64
C SER A 7 32.73 -2.89 26.14
N ALA A 8 33.12 -2.35 24.99
CA ALA A 8 32.39 -1.84 23.84
C ALA A 8 30.83 -1.83 23.82
N THR A 9 30.36 -0.92 22.95
CA THR A 9 29.04 -0.83 22.28
C THR A 9 27.91 -0.13 23.01
N ALA A 10 27.80 1.18 22.77
CA ALA A 10 26.52 1.90 22.77
C ALA A 10 26.58 3.01 21.71
N ALA A 11 26.72 2.62 20.45
CA ALA A 11 26.43 3.48 19.31
C ALA A 11 25.15 2.96 18.64
N ALA A 12 24.23 3.89 18.36
CA ALA A 12 23.11 3.76 17.43
C ALA A 12 21.92 2.87 17.84
N VAL A 13 21.15 3.29 18.85
CA VAL A 13 19.69 2.99 18.92
C VAL A 13 18.89 4.24 19.33
N ALA A 14 19.34 5.42 18.91
CA ALA A 14 18.62 6.67 19.11
C ALA A 14 18.38 7.33 17.75
N ALA A 15 17.13 7.73 17.52
CA ALA A 15 16.61 8.48 16.37
C ALA A 15 16.13 7.67 15.14
N VAL A 16 15.13 6.81 15.35
CA VAL A 16 13.93 6.83 14.49
C VAL A 16 12.72 7.00 15.41
N ARG A 17 12.66 8.13 16.12
CA ARG A 17 11.37 8.71 16.48
C ARG A 17 10.85 9.29 15.18
N GLN A 18 9.97 8.56 14.50
CA GLN A 18 9.13 9.15 13.46
C GLN A 18 8.32 10.26 14.14
N ASP A 19 8.76 11.49 13.90
CA ASP A 19 8.11 12.71 14.31
C ASP A 19 6.87 12.88 13.42
N PHE A 20 5.81 12.08 13.68
CA PHE A 20 4.50 12.15 13.00
C PHE A 20 3.73 13.46 13.27
N SER A 21 4.38 14.48 13.84
CA SER A 21 3.73 15.68 14.38
C SER A 21 4.16 17.00 13.73
N LYS A 22 4.92 16.97 12.62
CA LYS A 22 5.46 18.19 11.97
C LYS A 22 5.06 18.43 10.52
N HIS A 23 3.96 17.83 10.08
CA HIS A 23 3.13 18.53 9.10
C HIS A 23 2.03 19.19 9.91
N ALA A 24 2.09 20.51 10.03
CA ALA A 24 0.98 21.29 10.54
C ALA A 24 -0.26 20.79 9.79
N ASN A 25 -1.15 20.08 10.49
CA ASN A 25 -2.45 19.72 9.95
C ASN A 25 -3.07 21.05 9.53
N PRO A 26 -3.25 21.33 8.22
CA PRO A 26 -4.08 22.44 7.84
C PRO A 26 -5.43 22.23 8.56
N THR A 27 -5.92 23.28 9.22
CA THR A 27 -7.14 23.34 10.05
C THR A 27 -8.39 23.22 9.18
N CYS A 28 -8.38 22.22 8.34
CA CYS A 28 -9.24 22.01 7.21
C CYS A 28 -10.27 20.99 7.67
N GLU A 29 -11.43 21.46 8.11
CA GLU A 29 -12.54 20.58 8.48
C GLU A 29 -12.98 19.83 7.22
N PRO A 30 -12.78 18.49 7.12
CA PRO A 30 -13.02 17.74 5.89
C PRO A 30 -14.46 17.83 5.38
N LEU A 31 -15.39 18.15 6.28
CA LEU A 31 -16.82 18.30 6.03
C LEU A 31 -17.25 19.73 5.68
N ARG A 32 -16.36 20.74 5.76
CA ARG A 32 -16.67 22.14 5.45
C ARG A 32 -15.97 22.63 4.18
N GLY A 33 -16.44 22.14 3.04
CA GLY A 33 -16.23 22.78 1.74
C GLY A 33 -14.81 22.72 1.17
N CYS A 34 -14.63 23.40 0.03
CA CYS A 34 -13.46 23.29 -0.84
C CYS A 34 -12.24 24.12 -0.44
N GLU A 35 -12.23 24.73 0.75
CA GLU A 35 -11.09 25.51 1.24
C GLU A 35 -9.80 24.65 1.29
N CYS A 36 -9.97 23.35 1.50
CA CYS A 36 -8.90 22.36 1.50
C CYS A 36 -8.41 22.01 0.09
N TRP A 37 -9.31 21.97 -0.89
CA TRP A 37 -8.95 21.81 -2.30
C TRP A 37 -8.07 22.98 -2.79
N GLU A 38 -8.44 24.22 -2.46
CA GLU A 38 -7.70 25.44 -2.85
C GLU A 38 -6.30 25.48 -2.22
N ASN A 39 -6.16 24.96 -1.00
CA ASN A 39 -4.88 24.83 -0.30
C ASN A 39 -4.09 23.55 -0.67
N LYS A 40 -4.52 22.79 -1.69
CA LYS A 40 -3.94 21.49 -2.11
C LYS A 40 -3.88 20.44 -0.99
N VAL A 41 -4.79 20.53 -0.03
CA VAL A 41 -5.00 19.56 1.04
C VAL A 41 -5.95 18.48 0.53
N CYS A 42 -5.80 17.25 1.03
CA CYS A 42 -6.62 16.09 0.69
C CYS A 42 -8.06 16.28 1.16
N SER A 43 -8.90 16.76 0.27
CA SER A 43 -10.32 16.93 0.49
C SER A 43 -11.06 16.85 -0.84
N SER A 44 -12.09 16.02 -0.83
CA SER A 44 -13.15 15.95 -1.83
C SER A 44 -14.29 16.85 -1.37
N CYS A 45 -14.97 17.55 -2.28
CA CYS A 45 -15.93 18.60 -1.92
C CYS A 45 -16.85 19.01 -3.10
N SER A 46 -17.91 19.77 -2.81
CA SER A 46 -18.68 20.47 -3.85
C SER A 46 -18.05 21.82 -4.20
N LEU A 47 -17.58 21.99 -5.44
CA LEU A 47 -16.92 23.22 -5.87
C LEU A 47 -17.89 24.40 -5.97
N SER A 48 -17.52 25.54 -5.38
CA SER A 48 -18.15 26.84 -5.64
C SER A 48 -17.61 27.52 -6.90
N SER A 49 -16.39 27.17 -7.32
CA SER A 49 -15.77 27.60 -8.58
C SER A 49 -14.87 26.52 -9.17
N CYS A 50 -14.82 26.41 -10.50
CA CYS A 50 -14.09 25.33 -11.16
C CYS A 50 -12.59 25.52 -11.12
N GLY A 51 -11.87 24.49 -10.66
CA GLY A 51 -10.43 24.38 -10.87
C GLY A 51 -10.05 24.13 -12.33
N ILE A 52 -10.99 23.80 -13.23
CA ILE A 52 -10.76 23.58 -14.66
C ILE A 52 -11.09 24.85 -15.46
N GLU A 53 -10.07 25.45 -16.07
CA GLU A 53 -10.19 26.67 -16.89
C GLU A 53 -10.72 26.39 -18.32
N GLY A 54 -11.00 25.12 -18.66
CA GLY A 54 -11.57 24.70 -19.94
C GLY A 54 -11.14 23.27 -20.32
N VAL A 55 -11.95 22.62 -21.17
CA VAL A 55 -11.67 21.27 -21.67
C VAL A 55 -10.97 21.36 -23.02
N LYS A 56 -9.72 20.90 -23.08
CA LYS A 56 -8.91 20.85 -24.31
C LYS A 56 -9.21 19.60 -25.14
N ALA A 57 -9.50 18.49 -24.47
CA ALA A 57 -9.88 17.23 -25.10
C ALA A 57 -10.80 16.45 -24.18
N ALA A 58 -11.72 15.69 -24.77
CA ALA A 58 -12.55 14.70 -24.09
C ALA A 58 -12.51 13.39 -24.87
N TRP A 59 -12.56 12.26 -24.17
CA TRP A 59 -12.63 10.93 -24.77
C TRP A 59 -13.51 10.02 -23.92
N PRO A 60 -14.28 9.09 -24.51
CA PRO A 60 -15.05 8.13 -23.73
C PRO A 60 -14.13 7.21 -22.93
N LEU A 61 -14.48 6.92 -21.68
CA LEU A 61 -13.83 5.87 -20.90
C LEU A 61 -14.58 4.55 -21.12
N SER A 62 -13.83 3.44 -21.18
CA SER A 62 -14.39 2.10 -21.15
C SER A 62 -14.84 1.75 -19.73
N GLY A 63 -15.94 1.00 -19.60
CA GLY A 63 -16.51 0.62 -18.31
C GLY A 63 -17.76 1.42 -17.93
N GLY A 64 -18.35 1.08 -16.78
CA GLY A 64 -19.58 1.68 -16.27
C GLY A 64 -20.85 1.14 -16.93
N THR A 65 -21.77 0.63 -16.10
CA THR A 65 -23.05 0.05 -16.54
C THR A 65 -24.15 1.09 -16.72
N ASN A 66 -24.05 2.23 -16.03
CA ASN A 66 -25.08 3.25 -16.01
C ASN A 66 -24.80 4.40 -16.98
N ARG A 67 -24.99 4.09 -18.26
CA ARG A 67 -24.84 5.06 -19.35
C ARG A 67 -26.04 6.00 -19.42
N LEU A 68 -25.78 7.27 -19.78
CA LEU A 68 -26.84 8.25 -20.05
C LEU A 68 -27.77 7.81 -21.20
N ALA A 69 -27.19 7.16 -22.22
CA ALA A 69 -27.89 6.55 -23.34
C ALA A 69 -27.08 5.35 -23.87
N PRO A 70 -27.67 4.39 -24.61
CA PRO A 70 -26.96 3.18 -25.06
C PRO A 70 -25.64 3.43 -25.80
N HIS A 71 -25.58 4.53 -26.58
CA HIS A 71 -24.42 4.92 -27.39
C HIS A 71 -23.44 5.87 -26.68
N LEU A 72 -23.79 6.39 -25.50
CA LEU A 72 -22.95 7.30 -24.72
C LEU A 72 -22.17 6.55 -23.65
N ALA A 73 -20.98 7.06 -23.29
CA ALA A 73 -20.20 6.49 -22.20
C ALA A 73 -20.78 6.92 -20.84
N ALA A 74 -20.60 6.08 -19.81
CA ALA A 74 -20.97 6.45 -18.44
C ALA A 74 -20.05 7.54 -17.86
N ALA A 75 -18.79 7.55 -18.31
CA ALA A 75 -17.78 8.53 -17.93
C ALA A 75 -16.88 8.92 -19.12
N TYR A 76 -16.31 10.12 -19.03
CA TYR A 76 -15.44 10.70 -20.05
C TYR A 76 -14.12 11.15 -19.43
N GLY A 77 -13.00 10.79 -20.04
CA GLY A 77 -11.71 11.34 -19.70
C GLY A 77 -11.59 12.76 -20.26
N LEU A 78 -11.12 13.70 -19.45
CA LEU A 78 -10.91 15.09 -19.82
C LEU A 78 -9.43 15.44 -19.71
N ARG A 79 -8.95 16.28 -20.62
CA ARG A 79 -7.69 17.00 -20.46
C ARG A 79 -7.98 18.49 -20.43
N ASP A 80 -7.55 19.17 -19.36
CA ASP A 80 -7.74 20.60 -19.25
C ASP A 80 -6.69 21.41 -20.02
N SER A 81 -6.84 22.73 -20.04
CA SER A 81 -5.90 23.67 -20.66
C SER A 81 -4.48 23.61 -20.09
N LYS A 82 -4.32 23.18 -18.84
CA LYS A 82 -3.04 23.00 -18.14
C LYS A 82 -2.46 21.60 -18.32
N GLY A 83 -3.13 20.71 -19.06
CA GLY A 83 -2.71 19.34 -19.30
C GLY A 83 -3.06 18.35 -18.20
N ARG A 84 -3.76 18.77 -17.14
CA ARG A 84 -4.24 17.86 -16.08
C ARG A 84 -5.35 16.97 -16.63
N LYS A 85 -5.40 15.73 -16.14
CA LYS A 85 -6.36 14.73 -16.58
C LYS A 85 -7.38 14.42 -15.50
N TRP A 86 -8.62 14.24 -15.93
CA TRP A 86 -9.76 14.03 -15.06
C TRP A 86 -10.67 12.97 -15.66
N ALA A 87 -11.46 12.31 -14.83
CA ALA A 87 -12.63 11.55 -15.23
C ALA A 87 -13.88 12.36 -14.86
N LEU A 88 -14.72 12.66 -15.85
CA LEU A 88 -16.05 13.23 -15.70
C LEU A 88 -17.05 12.08 -15.70
N LYS A 89 -17.65 11.79 -14.54
CA LYS A 89 -18.76 10.84 -14.44
C LYS A 89 -20.06 11.63 -14.61
N LEU A 90 -20.88 11.21 -15.58
CA LEU A 90 -22.19 11.81 -15.87
C LEU A 90 -23.37 10.87 -15.59
N GLY A 91 -23.11 9.58 -15.32
CA GLY A 91 -24.10 8.62 -14.82
C GLY A 91 -23.92 8.33 -13.32
N ASP A 92 -24.95 7.77 -12.68
CA ASP A 92 -25.01 7.36 -11.25
C ASP A 92 -25.01 8.42 -10.16
N GLN A 93 -25.29 9.69 -10.49
CA GLN A 93 -25.39 10.72 -9.47
C GLN A 93 -26.69 10.59 -8.69
N GLU A 94 -26.62 10.82 -7.39
CA GLU A 94 -27.80 10.88 -6.54
C GLU A 94 -28.60 12.17 -6.81
N ASP A 95 -29.92 12.04 -6.97
CA ASP A 95 -30.78 13.21 -7.20
C ASP A 95 -30.98 13.99 -5.90
N GLY A 96 -30.63 15.28 -5.91
CA GLY A 96 -31.07 16.24 -4.90
C GLY A 96 -30.23 16.33 -3.61
N GLY A 97 -28.97 15.88 -3.61
CA GLY A 97 -28.12 15.88 -2.41
C GLY A 97 -26.61 16.10 -2.65
N TYR A 98 -25.86 15.94 -1.55
CA TYR A 98 -24.41 15.81 -1.56
C TYR A 98 -24.08 14.36 -1.93
N ASP A 99 -23.28 14.17 -2.98
CA ASP A 99 -23.12 12.86 -3.60
C ASP A 99 -22.27 11.91 -2.72
N SER A 100 -22.75 10.68 -2.57
CA SER A 100 -22.14 9.67 -1.69
C SER A 100 -20.73 9.27 -2.11
N SER A 101 -20.36 9.39 -3.39
CA SER A 101 -18.97 9.19 -3.84
C SER A 101 -18.04 10.28 -3.31
N VAL A 102 -18.53 11.50 -3.11
CA VAL A 102 -17.73 12.59 -2.52
C VAL A 102 -17.51 12.32 -1.04
N GLU A 103 -18.57 11.94 -0.31
CA GLU A 103 -18.45 11.55 1.12
C GLU A 103 -17.52 10.36 1.30
N ALA A 104 -17.66 9.33 0.46
CA ALA A 104 -16.78 8.16 0.49
C ALA A 104 -15.31 8.56 0.25
N SER A 105 -15.05 9.45 -0.71
CA SER A 105 -13.71 9.98 -0.97
C SER A 105 -13.14 10.75 0.23
N GLN A 106 -13.95 11.57 0.91
CA GLN A 106 -13.51 12.29 2.10
C GLN A 106 -13.19 11.33 3.27
N LEU A 107 -14.05 10.33 3.48
CA LEU A 107 -13.82 9.29 4.48
C LEU A 107 -12.55 8.50 4.16
N ALA A 108 -12.35 8.14 2.89
CA ALA A 108 -11.15 7.47 2.40
C ALA A 108 -9.88 8.29 2.73
N HIS A 109 -9.86 9.60 2.44
CA HIS A 109 -8.73 10.47 2.82
C HIS A 109 -8.54 10.55 4.34
N ARG A 110 -9.64 10.59 5.11
CA ARG A 110 -9.60 10.61 6.57
C ARG A 110 -9.03 9.32 7.17
N LEU A 111 -9.23 8.20 6.48
CA LEU A 111 -8.72 6.87 6.82
C LEU A 111 -7.40 6.53 6.11
N GLU A 112 -6.69 7.53 5.56
CA GLU A 112 -5.41 7.34 4.87
C GLU A 112 -5.47 6.33 3.70
N ILE A 113 -6.64 6.17 3.08
CA ILE A 113 -6.81 5.37 1.86
C ILE A 113 -6.29 6.18 0.66
N TYR A 114 -5.45 5.56 -0.15
CA TYR A 114 -4.93 6.19 -1.35
C TYR A 114 -6.01 6.20 -2.44
N THR A 115 -6.61 7.36 -2.69
CA THR A 115 -7.68 7.53 -3.68
C THR A 115 -7.65 8.94 -4.27
N PRO A 116 -7.98 9.13 -5.56
CA PRO A 116 -8.09 10.46 -6.15
C PRO A 116 -9.18 11.29 -5.47
N ARG A 117 -9.07 12.61 -5.58
CA ARG A 117 -10.12 13.51 -5.13
C ARG A 117 -11.33 13.41 -6.06
N VAL A 118 -12.52 13.47 -5.48
CA VAL A 118 -13.81 13.47 -6.17
C VAL A 118 -14.51 14.79 -5.88
N LEU A 119 -14.91 15.49 -6.93
CA LEU A 119 -15.47 16.83 -6.85
C LEU A 119 -16.87 16.83 -7.46
N GLN A 120 -17.83 17.32 -6.70
CA GLN A 120 -19.18 17.52 -7.21
C GLN A 120 -19.25 18.87 -7.92
N ILE A 121 -19.72 18.85 -9.17
CA ILE A 121 -19.75 20.02 -10.05
C ILE A 121 -21.13 20.21 -10.69
N THR A 122 -21.44 21.47 -11.04
CA THR A 122 -22.67 21.86 -11.74
C THR A 122 -22.30 22.78 -12.91
N GLU A 123 -23.26 23.10 -13.77
CA GLU A 123 -23.03 24.08 -14.84
C GLU A 123 -22.62 25.45 -14.31
N ALA A 124 -23.13 25.83 -13.13
CA ALA A 124 -22.82 27.08 -12.48
C ALA A 124 -21.38 27.09 -11.94
N SER A 125 -20.94 26.00 -11.30
CA SER A 125 -19.59 25.94 -10.73
C SER A 125 -18.52 25.65 -11.78
N CYS A 126 -18.83 24.86 -12.82
CA CYS A 126 -17.89 24.41 -13.85
C CYS A 126 -18.35 24.66 -15.30
N PRO A 127 -18.67 25.91 -15.70
CA PRO A 127 -19.23 26.20 -17.01
C PRO A 127 -18.33 25.76 -18.19
N GLY A 128 -17.00 25.78 -18.01
CA GLY A 128 -16.05 25.36 -19.05
C GLY A 128 -16.12 23.87 -19.40
N VAL A 129 -16.60 23.02 -18.48
CA VAL A 129 -16.84 21.59 -18.74
C VAL A 129 -18.13 21.41 -19.52
N PHE A 130 -19.23 22.01 -19.04
CA PHE A 130 -20.58 21.85 -19.63
C PHE A 130 -20.80 22.62 -20.94
N LYS A 131 -19.92 23.56 -21.28
CA LYS A 131 -19.93 24.28 -22.57
C LYS A 131 -18.90 23.73 -23.57
N SER A 132 -18.22 22.63 -23.23
CA SER A 132 -17.23 22.02 -24.12
C SER A 132 -17.90 21.41 -25.35
N PRO A 133 -17.53 21.82 -26.58
CA PRO A 133 -18.07 21.20 -27.80
C PRO A 133 -17.77 19.70 -27.88
N ALA A 134 -16.68 19.24 -27.26
CA ALA A 134 -16.32 17.83 -27.23
C ALA A 134 -17.25 16.95 -26.38
N LEU A 135 -18.15 17.56 -25.59
CA LEU A 135 -19.09 16.88 -24.70
C LEU A 135 -20.55 17.26 -25.00
N GLU A 136 -20.82 17.98 -26.09
CA GLU A 136 -22.13 18.60 -26.36
C GLU A 136 -23.28 17.60 -26.24
N GLU A 137 -23.21 16.49 -26.98
CA GLU A 137 -24.24 15.44 -26.96
C GLU A 137 -24.43 14.81 -25.56
N ALA A 138 -23.32 14.48 -24.87
CA ALA A 138 -23.38 13.87 -23.55
C ALA A 138 -23.97 14.80 -22.50
N VAL A 139 -23.62 16.10 -22.57
CA VAL A 139 -24.13 17.13 -21.67
C VAL A 139 -25.60 17.44 -21.96
N GLU A 140 -26.02 17.46 -23.22
CA GLU A 140 -27.43 17.61 -23.60
C GLU A 140 -28.29 16.46 -23.06
N GLU A 141 -27.82 15.22 -23.14
CA GLU A 141 -28.53 14.08 -22.56
C GLU A 141 -28.58 14.17 -21.04
N PHE A 142 -27.45 14.49 -20.40
CA PHE A 142 -27.33 14.69 -18.96
C PHE A 142 -28.34 15.73 -18.43
N ARG A 143 -28.49 16.87 -19.12
CA ARG A 143 -29.43 17.96 -18.74
C ARG A 143 -30.88 17.52 -18.63
N LYS A 144 -31.29 16.45 -19.32
CA LYS A 144 -32.69 15.99 -19.34
C LYS A 144 -33.13 15.39 -18.01
N SER A 145 -32.19 14.84 -17.24
CA SER A 145 -32.52 14.06 -16.04
C SER A 145 -31.71 14.43 -14.81
N ARG A 146 -30.59 15.16 -14.95
CA ARG A 146 -29.64 15.41 -13.88
C ARG A 146 -29.16 16.87 -13.87
N HIS A 147 -28.65 17.31 -12.72
CA HIS A 147 -28.14 18.68 -12.52
C HIS A 147 -26.74 18.75 -11.92
N THR A 148 -26.20 17.60 -11.50
CA THR A 148 -24.91 17.47 -10.82
C THR A 148 -24.09 16.38 -11.50
N ALA A 149 -22.80 16.64 -11.73
CA ALA A 149 -21.83 15.66 -12.23
C ALA A 149 -20.67 15.50 -11.25
N LEU A 150 -19.89 14.43 -11.42
CA LEU A 150 -18.68 14.20 -10.63
C LEU A 150 -17.43 14.35 -11.49
N LEU A 151 -16.42 14.98 -10.91
CA LEU A 151 -15.11 15.15 -11.49
C LEU A 151 -14.08 14.50 -10.57
N GLN A 152 -13.37 13.51 -11.08
CA GLN A 152 -12.38 12.75 -10.32
C GLN A 152 -11.00 12.87 -10.96
N GLU A 153 -9.95 12.99 -10.16
CA GLU A 153 -8.59 13.01 -10.70
C GLU A 153 -8.25 11.67 -11.36
N LEU A 154 -7.66 11.70 -12.57
CA LEU A 154 -7.25 10.48 -13.25
C LEU A 154 -5.92 9.98 -12.63
N VAL A 155 -5.89 8.72 -12.20
CA VAL A 155 -4.71 8.13 -11.54
C VAL A 155 -3.69 7.68 -12.59
N GLU A 156 -2.71 8.54 -12.90
CA GLU A 156 -1.59 8.19 -13.78
C GLU A 156 -0.22 8.32 -13.07
N ASP A 157 -0.08 9.32 -12.20
CA ASP A 157 1.13 9.62 -11.44
C ASP A 157 0.87 9.52 -9.91
N GLU A 158 1.83 9.95 -9.09
CA GLU A 158 1.61 10.14 -7.65
C GLU A 158 0.49 11.17 -7.43
N LEU A 159 -0.57 10.72 -6.76
CA LEU A 159 -1.66 11.58 -6.33
C LEU A 159 -1.13 12.55 -5.27
N PRO A 160 -1.70 13.77 -5.20
CA PRO A 160 -1.31 14.77 -4.20
C PRO A 160 -1.52 14.29 -2.75
N CYS A 161 -2.34 13.25 -2.58
CA CYS A 161 -2.68 12.62 -1.32
C CYS A 161 -1.90 11.33 -1.05
N SER A 162 -0.69 11.22 -1.59
CA SER A 162 0.13 10.02 -1.41
C SER A 162 0.48 9.80 0.05
N THR A 163 0.21 8.58 0.52
CA THR A 163 0.69 8.10 1.79
C THR A 163 2.03 7.42 1.58
N SER A 164 2.96 7.54 2.51
CA SER A 164 4.27 6.86 2.44
C SER A 164 4.18 5.36 2.75
N ARG A 165 3.00 4.75 2.59
CA ARG A 165 2.73 3.34 2.92
C ARG A 165 3.17 2.44 1.78
N SER A 166 3.54 1.20 2.10
CA SER A 166 3.86 0.21 1.07
C SER A 166 2.60 -0.17 0.27
N PHE A 167 2.81 -0.65 -0.96
CA PHE A 167 1.75 -1.09 -1.86
C PHE A 167 0.79 -2.11 -1.20
N TRP A 168 1.34 -3.09 -0.49
CA TRP A 168 0.53 -4.14 0.15
C TRP A 168 -0.21 -3.66 1.41
N VAL A 169 0.30 -2.65 2.11
CA VAL A 169 -0.48 -1.97 3.16
C VAL A 169 -1.65 -1.21 2.54
N GLN A 170 -1.46 -0.55 1.40
CA GLN A 170 -2.56 0.12 0.68
C GLN A 170 -3.63 -0.88 0.24
N ALA A 171 -3.26 -2.07 -0.23
CA ALA A 171 -4.22 -3.14 -0.53
C ALA A 171 -5.05 -3.54 0.70
N GLY A 172 -4.42 -3.67 1.87
CA GLY A 172 -5.13 -3.91 3.13
C GLY A 172 -6.04 -2.76 3.55
N ASN A 173 -5.58 -1.52 3.36
CA ASN A 173 -6.36 -0.33 3.66
C ASN A 173 -7.65 -0.29 2.82
N ILE A 174 -7.53 -0.45 1.49
CA ILE A 174 -8.66 -0.50 0.56
C ILE A 174 -9.59 -1.67 0.92
N ALA A 175 -9.05 -2.86 1.22
CA ALA A 175 -9.87 -4.01 1.58
C ALA A 175 -10.73 -3.79 2.83
N MET A 176 -10.19 -3.14 3.87
CA MET A 176 -11.00 -2.79 5.04
C MET A 176 -11.96 -1.64 4.75
N PHE A 177 -11.57 -0.70 3.90
CA PHE A 177 -12.43 0.40 3.47
C PHE A 177 -13.68 -0.10 2.72
N ASP A 178 -13.52 -1.07 1.82
CA ASP A 178 -14.61 -1.77 1.12
C ASP A 178 -15.67 -2.32 2.10
N TRP A 179 -15.21 -2.95 3.20
CA TRP A 179 -16.11 -3.42 4.28
C TRP A 179 -16.80 -2.27 5.01
N LEU A 180 -16.05 -1.20 5.30
CA LEU A 180 -16.53 -0.02 6.03
C LEU A 180 -17.56 0.79 5.28
N THR A 181 -17.48 0.84 3.95
CA THR A 181 -18.49 1.51 3.10
C THR A 181 -19.64 0.58 2.73
N GLY A 182 -19.48 -0.73 2.96
CA GLY A 182 -20.49 -1.75 2.63
C GLY A 182 -20.67 -1.92 1.12
N ARG A 183 -19.64 -1.55 0.35
CA ARG A 183 -19.66 -1.64 -1.10
C ARG A 183 -19.50 -3.12 -1.52
N ASN A 184 -20.15 -3.50 -2.62
CA ASN A 184 -20.25 -4.88 -3.09
C ASN A 184 -19.92 -4.97 -4.58
N ASP A 185 -18.76 -4.45 -4.95
CA ASP A 185 -18.24 -4.44 -6.32
C ASP A 185 -16.71 -4.27 -6.30
N LEU A 186 -16.06 -4.81 -5.28
CA LEU A 186 -14.60 -4.83 -5.21
C LEU A 186 -14.12 -6.17 -4.64
N PHE A 187 -13.81 -6.24 -3.35
CA PHE A 187 -13.26 -7.44 -2.74
C PHE A 187 -14.34 -8.28 -2.04
N ASN A 188 -15.33 -7.63 -1.43
CA ASN A 188 -16.29 -8.29 -0.52
C ASN A 188 -17.32 -9.16 -1.23
N ASP A 189 -17.59 -8.88 -2.49
CA ASP A 189 -18.59 -9.53 -3.34
C ASP A 189 -17.99 -10.58 -4.28
N LEU A 190 -16.65 -10.65 -4.39
CA LEU A 190 -15.97 -11.52 -5.36
C LEU A 190 -16.45 -12.97 -5.35
N LEU A 191 -16.79 -13.48 -4.16
CA LEU A 191 -17.26 -14.85 -3.93
C LEU A 191 -18.71 -14.95 -3.45
N LYS A 192 -19.47 -13.86 -3.49
CA LYS A 192 -20.84 -13.78 -2.94
C LYS A 192 -21.78 -14.83 -3.53
N ASP A 193 -21.65 -15.11 -4.83
CA ASP A 193 -22.45 -16.10 -5.56
C ASP A 193 -21.68 -17.40 -5.83
N GLY A 194 -20.61 -17.64 -5.06
CA GLY A 194 -19.75 -18.80 -5.14
C GLY A 194 -18.68 -18.73 -6.23
N VAL A 195 -17.84 -19.77 -6.28
CA VAL A 195 -16.68 -19.84 -7.19
C VAL A 195 -17.09 -19.78 -8.67
N ALA A 196 -18.30 -20.22 -9.00
CA ALA A 196 -18.80 -20.21 -10.38
C ALA A 196 -18.99 -18.78 -10.93
N ALA A 197 -19.31 -17.80 -10.08
CA ALA A 197 -19.49 -16.40 -10.45
C ALA A 197 -18.19 -15.58 -10.39
N MET A 198 -17.08 -16.18 -9.94
CA MET A 198 -15.82 -15.48 -9.70
C MET A 198 -15.27 -14.80 -10.96
N ALA A 199 -15.40 -15.44 -12.14
CA ALA A 199 -14.90 -14.86 -13.39
C ALA A 199 -15.62 -13.56 -13.76
N ASP A 200 -16.95 -13.56 -13.67
CA ASP A 200 -17.80 -12.40 -13.98
C ASP A 200 -17.56 -11.26 -12.96
N ASN A 201 -17.42 -11.62 -11.68
CA ASN A 201 -17.09 -10.67 -10.62
C ASN A 201 -15.68 -10.07 -10.81
N LEU A 202 -14.69 -10.87 -11.22
CA LEU A 202 -13.36 -10.36 -11.55
C LEU A 202 -13.38 -9.39 -12.71
N GLU A 203 -14.12 -9.70 -13.78
CA GLU A 203 -14.26 -8.81 -14.94
C GLU A 203 -14.87 -7.47 -14.54
N THR A 204 -15.83 -7.49 -13.62
CA THR A 204 -16.51 -6.28 -13.13
C THR A 204 -15.63 -5.48 -12.15
N ASN A 205 -14.89 -6.14 -11.28
CA ASN A 205 -14.26 -5.50 -10.12
C ASN A 205 -12.78 -5.12 -10.34
N GLN A 206 -12.11 -5.68 -11.35
CA GLN A 206 -10.67 -5.47 -11.58
C GLN A 206 -10.29 -4.00 -11.84
N ASP A 207 -11.21 -3.23 -12.43
CA ASP A 207 -11.04 -1.80 -12.73
C ASP A 207 -11.40 -0.90 -11.53
N ASN A 208 -11.95 -1.50 -10.47
CA ASN A 208 -12.15 -1.02 -9.10
C ASN A 208 -10.96 -0.23 -8.53
N VAL A 209 -9.76 -0.74 -8.86
CA VAL A 209 -8.49 -0.28 -8.32
C VAL A 209 -7.46 -0.05 -9.43
N VAL A 210 -6.81 1.11 -9.40
CA VAL A 210 -5.74 1.47 -10.33
C VAL A 210 -4.37 1.26 -9.70
N GLU A 211 -3.45 0.76 -10.50
CA GLU A 211 -2.07 0.53 -10.09
C GLU A 211 -1.12 1.53 -10.75
N THR A 212 -0.38 2.28 -9.94
CA THR A 212 0.77 3.10 -10.39
C THR A 212 2.06 2.36 -10.11
N PRO A 213 3.27 2.80 -10.52
CA PRO A 213 4.52 2.06 -10.22
C PRO A 213 4.76 1.75 -8.73
N SER A 214 4.23 2.56 -7.82
CA SER A 214 4.44 2.47 -6.36
C SER A 214 3.17 2.31 -5.53
N HIS A 215 1.99 2.60 -6.08
CA HIS A 215 0.75 2.67 -5.31
C HIS A 215 -0.38 1.84 -5.91
N LEU A 216 -1.36 1.54 -5.04
CA LEU A 216 -2.66 0.98 -5.36
C LEU A 216 -3.72 2.00 -4.95
N ALA A 217 -4.52 2.48 -5.90
CA ALA A 217 -5.56 3.47 -5.68
C ALA A 217 -6.94 2.88 -5.88
N GLU A 218 -7.85 3.10 -4.93
CA GLU A 218 -9.28 2.84 -5.16
C GLU A 218 -9.90 4.00 -5.92
N ILE A 219 -10.56 3.74 -7.05
CA ILE A 219 -11.12 4.79 -7.91
C ILE A 219 -12.64 4.82 -7.95
N ASP A 220 -13.26 3.94 -7.19
CA ASP A 220 -14.69 3.79 -7.09
C ASP A 220 -14.96 3.26 -5.67
N LEU A 221 -15.12 3.98 -4.56
CA LEU A 221 -15.74 5.25 -4.11
C LEU A 221 -17.26 5.40 -4.20
N GLY A 222 -17.94 4.81 -3.21
CA GLY A 222 -19.37 4.94 -2.94
C GLY A 222 -19.74 4.21 -1.65
N PHE A 223 -20.98 4.37 -1.19
CA PHE A 223 -21.54 3.57 -0.09
C PHE A 223 -22.50 2.52 -0.65
N GLY A 224 -22.53 1.36 0.00
CA GLY A 224 -23.36 0.24 -0.43
C GLY A 224 -24.12 -0.41 0.72
N THR A 225 -24.88 -1.44 0.37
CA THR A 225 -25.47 -2.33 1.36
C THR A 225 -24.49 -3.47 1.64
N PRO A 226 -23.93 -3.60 2.84
CA PRO A 226 -22.93 -4.62 3.11
C PRO A 226 -23.49 -6.03 2.86
N CYS A 227 -22.77 -6.86 2.10
CA CYS A 227 -23.02 -8.30 2.02
C CYS A 227 -22.07 -9.09 2.92
N CYS A 228 -22.15 -10.43 2.89
CA CYS A 228 -21.11 -11.33 3.41
C CYS A 228 -20.62 -11.05 4.85
N LEU A 229 -21.50 -10.53 5.73
CA LEU A 229 -21.13 -10.08 7.09
C LEU A 229 -20.49 -11.18 7.98
N GLN A 230 -20.73 -12.45 7.67
CA GLN A 230 -20.07 -13.57 8.36
C GLN A 230 -18.57 -13.61 8.06
N ASP A 231 -18.17 -13.32 6.82
CA ASP A 231 -16.77 -13.21 6.44
C ASP A 231 -16.11 -12.07 7.17
N PHE A 232 -16.77 -10.90 7.26
CA PHE A 232 -16.26 -9.78 8.02
C PHE A 232 -16.03 -10.13 9.50
N GLN A 233 -16.99 -10.80 10.13
CA GLN A 233 -16.82 -11.27 11.50
C GLN A 233 -15.64 -12.24 11.64
N GLN A 234 -15.45 -13.14 10.67
CA GLN A 234 -14.34 -14.08 10.65
C GLN A 234 -12.98 -13.37 10.46
N ILE A 235 -12.90 -12.38 9.57
CA ILE A 235 -11.72 -11.54 9.36
C ILE A 235 -11.28 -10.89 10.68
N LEU A 236 -12.21 -10.24 11.40
CA LEU A 236 -11.90 -9.58 12.68
C LEU A 236 -11.40 -10.59 13.73
N ARG A 237 -11.96 -11.80 13.74
CA ARG A 237 -11.52 -12.88 14.64
C ARG A 237 -10.10 -13.34 14.29
N GLU A 238 -9.81 -13.60 13.02
CA GLU A 238 -8.49 -14.06 12.58
C GLU A 238 -7.39 -13.02 12.84
N LEU A 239 -7.68 -11.74 12.57
CA LEU A 239 -6.82 -10.61 12.91
C LEU A 239 -6.51 -10.56 14.42
N GLN A 240 -7.52 -10.77 15.26
CA GLN A 240 -7.36 -10.78 16.72
C GLN A 240 -6.53 -11.98 17.22
N GLU A 241 -6.81 -13.18 16.71
CA GLU A 241 -6.15 -14.39 17.15
C GLU A 241 -4.67 -14.44 16.78
N GLY A 242 -4.29 -13.84 15.64
CA GLY A 242 -2.89 -13.71 15.22
C GLY A 242 -2.17 -15.03 14.98
N ARG A 243 -2.91 -16.13 14.80
CA ARG A 243 -2.37 -17.49 14.57
C ARG A 243 -2.01 -17.78 13.10
N GLY A 244 -2.23 -16.82 12.21
CA GLY A 244 -1.96 -16.91 10.78
C GLY A 244 -2.38 -15.63 10.06
N HIS A 245 -2.29 -15.66 8.74
CA HIS A 245 -2.84 -14.61 7.87
C HIS A 245 -4.35 -14.79 7.71
N VAL A 246 -5.06 -13.70 7.44
CA VAL A 246 -6.50 -13.74 7.18
C VAL A 246 -6.79 -14.59 5.95
N ALA A 247 -7.61 -15.63 6.09
CA ALA A 247 -7.87 -16.59 5.01
C ALA A 247 -8.60 -15.92 3.83
N TRP A 248 -9.53 -15.01 4.13
CA TRP A 248 -10.28 -14.24 3.14
C TRP A 248 -9.37 -13.39 2.21
N VAL A 249 -8.23 -12.90 2.71
CA VAL A 249 -7.25 -12.17 1.87
C VAL A 249 -6.74 -13.05 0.73
N GLN A 250 -6.55 -14.34 0.98
CA GLN A 250 -6.07 -15.28 -0.03
C GLN A 250 -7.09 -15.52 -1.14
N SER A 251 -8.37 -15.58 -0.81
CA SER A 251 -9.45 -15.90 -1.76
C SER A 251 -10.04 -14.69 -2.48
N ASN A 252 -9.86 -13.49 -1.92
CA ASN A 252 -10.50 -12.27 -2.43
C ASN A 252 -9.46 -11.26 -2.91
N VAL A 253 -8.68 -10.70 -1.97
CA VAL A 253 -7.71 -9.63 -2.29
C VAL A 253 -6.63 -10.10 -3.25
N LEU A 254 -5.99 -11.24 -2.95
CA LEU A 254 -4.91 -11.75 -3.79
C LEU A 254 -5.41 -12.31 -5.13
N VAL A 255 -6.62 -12.87 -5.17
CA VAL A 255 -7.20 -13.35 -6.43
C VAL A 255 -7.46 -12.17 -7.38
N LEU A 256 -8.08 -11.09 -6.89
CA LEU A 256 -8.33 -9.90 -7.70
C LEU A 256 -7.02 -9.26 -8.17
N LEU A 257 -6.07 -9.03 -7.26
CA LEU A 257 -4.82 -8.31 -7.58
C LEU A 257 -3.83 -9.14 -8.38
N CYS A 258 -3.71 -10.45 -8.13
CA CYS A 258 -2.68 -11.28 -8.77
C CYS A 258 -3.20 -12.06 -9.97
N GLU A 259 -4.48 -12.39 -10.05
CA GLU A 259 -5.04 -13.21 -11.13
C GLU A 259 -5.98 -12.40 -12.02
N GLY A 260 -6.97 -11.70 -11.43
CA GLY A 260 -7.94 -10.87 -12.16
C GLY A 260 -7.26 -9.85 -13.06
N LYS A 261 -6.53 -8.92 -12.44
CA LYS A 261 -5.88 -7.79 -13.12
C LYS A 261 -4.79 -8.19 -14.13
N HIS A 262 -4.27 -9.41 -14.06
CA HIS A 262 -3.04 -9.79 -14.75
C HIS A 262 -3.10 -11.05 -15.62
N GLY A 263 -4.26 -11.69 -15.80
CA GLY A 263 -4.42 -12.73 -16.82
C GLY A 263 -5.32 -13.92 -16.51
N GLY A 264 -6.35 -13.75 -15.68
CA GLY A 264 -7.36 -14.78 -15.43
C GLY A 264 -6.93 -15.83 -14.40
N LEU A 265 -7.92 -16.54 -13.86
CA LEU A 265 -7.78 -17.47 -12.73
C LEU A 265 -6.72 -18.55 -12.98
N GLY A 266 -5.82 -18.75 -12.00
CA GLY A 266 -4.81 -19.81 -12.02
C GLY A 266 -3.58 -19.56 -12.93
N SER A 267 -3.41 -18.36 -13.48
CA SER A 267 -2.36 -18.04 -14.47
C SER A 267 -0.97 -17.74 -13.86
N GLY A 268 -0.86 -17.43 -12.57
CA GLY A 268 0.43 -17.14 -11.95
C GLY A 268 0.37 -16.81 -10.46
N SER A 269 1.48 -17.06 -9.75
CA SER A 269 1.66 -16.53 -8.39
C SER A 269 1.84 -15.01 -8.44
N CYS A 270 1.49 -14.27 -7.38
CA CYS A 270 1.76 -12.83 -7.27
C CYS A 270 3.23 -12.46 -7.58
N ALA A 271 4.19 -13.35 -7.32
CA ALA A 271 5.60 -13.15 -7.65
C ALA A 271 5.86 -13.04 -9.17
N SER A 272 5.05 -13.69 -10.00
CA SER A 272 5.16 -13.64 -11.46
C SER A 272 4.82 -12.25 -12.00
N HIS A 273 3.83 -11.58 -11.41
CA HIS A 273 3.33 -10.28 -11.87
C HIS A 273 4.04 -9.10 -11.22
N PHE A 274 4.20 -9.13 -9.90
CA PHE A 274 4.82 -8.03 -9.13
C PHE A 274 6.35 -8.16 -9.02
N GLY A 275 6.90 -9.30 -9.46
CA GLY A 275 8.29 -9.66 -9.23
C GLY A 275 8.55 -10.10 -7.78
N GLN A 276 9.65 -10.80 -7.57
CA GLN A 276 10.07 -11.21 -6.22
C GLN A 276 10.63 -10.02 -5.45
N TYR A 277 10.30 -9.96 -4.15
CA TYR A 277 10.86 -8.98 -3.23
C TYR A 277 12.38 -9.07 -3.19
N ASN A 278 13.02 -7.92 -3.28
CA ASN A 278 14.45 -7.78 -3.11
C ASN A 278 14.71 -6.56 -2.23
N ALA A 279 15.27 -6.79 -1.04
CA ALA A 279 15.53 -5.75 -0.04
C ALA A 279 16.47 -4.62 -0.51
N HIS A 280 17.12 -4.77 -1.66
CA HIS A 280 18.05 -3.80 -2.24
C HIS A 280 17.58 -3.23 -3.59
N ALA A 281 16.56 -3.83 -4.20
CA ALA A 281 15.93 -3.25 -5.38
C ALA A 281 14.79 -2.33 -4.92
N LEU A 282 14.77 -1.10 -5.41
CA LEU A 282 13.62 -0.21 -5.25
C LEU A 282 12.47 -0.71 -6.13
N ARG A 283 11.83 -1.81 -5.70
CA ARG A 283 10.59 -2.32 -6.29
C ARG A 283 9.49 -2.22 -5.25
N PRO A 284 8.76 -1.09 -5.19
CA PRO A 284 7.80 -0.82 -4.13
C PRO A 284 6.67 -1.85 -3.99
N LYS A 285 6.38 -2.59 -5.07
CA LYS A 285 5.32 -3.62 -5.13
C LYS A 285 5.79 -5.05 -4.98
N ALA A 286 7.09 -5.29 -4.94
CA ALA A 286 7.61 -6.64 -5.08
C ALA A 286 7.07 -7.59 -3.99
N TRP A 287 6.81 -8.83 -4.38
CA TRP A 287 6.09 -9.81 -3.58
C TRP A 287 7.03 -10.67 -2.75
N ASP A 288 6.77 -10.73 -1.45
CA ASP A 288 7.23 -11.80 -0.56
C ASP A 288 6.01 -12.34 0.18
N GLY A 289 5.81 -13.66 0.14
CA GLY A 289 4.57 -14.27 0.61
C GLY A 289 4.27 -14.00 2.08
N ARG A 290 5.29 -13.81 2.92
CA ARG A 290 5.14 -13.56 4.35
C ARG A 290 5.01 -12.06 4.64
N LEU A 291 5.88 -11.24 4.03
CA LEU A 291 5.87 -9.80 4.18
C LEU A 291 4.57 -9.18 3.62
N SER A 292 4.24 -9.46 2.37
CA SER A 292 3.10 -8.85 1.68
C SER A 292 1.77 -9.18 2.35
N ARG A 293 1.59 -10.42 2.82
CA ARG A 293 0.39 -10.80 3.59
C ARG A 293 0.32 -10.10 4.95
N THR A 294 1.45 -10.03 5.66
CA THR A 294 1.53 -9.27 6.92
C THR A 294 1.18 -7.80 6.71
N GLN A 295 1.61 -7.22 5.57
CA GLN A 295 1.31 -5.85 5.19
C GLN A 295 -0.17 -5.63 4.87
N ILE A 296 -0.83 -6.57 4.18
CA ILE A 296 -2.28 -6.51 3.93
C ILE A 296 -3.04 -6.57 5.25
N ASP A 297 -2.74 -7.55 6.12
CA ASP A 297 -3.36 -7.67 7.44
C ASP A 297 -3.16 -6.39 8.28
N LEU A 298 -1.96 -5.80 8.20
CA LEU A 298 -1.61 -4.55 8.88
C LEU A 298 -2.47 -3.38 8.38
N GLY A 299 -2.62 -3.21 7.08
CA GLY A 299 -3.44 -2.15 6.50
C GLY A 299 -4.91 -2.27 6.91
N MET A 300 -5.43 -3.50 6.92
CA MET A 300 -6.78 -3.78 7.39
C MET A 300 -6.96 -3.37 8.87
N ALA A 301 -6.03 -3.77 9.74
CA ALA A 301 -6.07 -3.43 11.15
C ALA A 301 -5.93 -1.92 11.41
N GLN A 302 -5.05 -1.23 10.68
CA GLN A 302 -4.85 0.22 10.80
C GLN A 302 -6.12 0.99 10.42
N THR A 303 -6.74 0.63 9.29
CA THR A 303 -7.96 1.27 8.81
C THR A 303 -9.13 1.05 9.77
N ALA A 304 -9.29 -0.17 10.29
CA ALA A 304 -10.29 -0.48 11.30
C ALA A 304 -10.08 0.31 12.61
N TRP A 305 -8.83 0.44 13.06
CA TRP A 305 -8.48 1.24 14.24
C TRP A 305 -8.81 2.72 14.03
N GLN A 306 -8.43 3.29 12.88
CA GLN A 306 -8.72 4.68 12.52
C GLN A 306 -10.23 4.94 12.46
N ALA A 307 -11.01 4.06 11.81
CA ALA A 307 -12.46 4.17 11.74
C ALA A 307 -13.10 4.18 13.14
N LEU A 308 -12.60 3.36 14.07
CA LEU A 308 -13.05 3.39 15.45
C LEU A 308 -12.71 4.69 16.19
N GLN A 309 -11.60 5.37 15.85
CA GLN A 309 -11.25 6.68 16.44
C GLN A 309 -12.17 7.81 15.98
N LEU A 310 -12.72 7.73 14.77
CA LEU A 310 -13.65 8.74 14.23
C LEU A 310 -15.02 8.74 14.91
N GLN A 311 -15.34 7.71 15.69
CA GLN A 311 -16.63 7.65 16.39
C GLN A 311 -16.72 8.71 17.49
N GLY A 312 -17.69 9.61 17.31
CA GLY A 312 -18.05 10.68 18.26
C GLY A 312 -17.69 12.09 17.77
N SER A 313 -16.91 12.24 16.70
CA SER A 313 -16.54 13.56 16.15
C SER A 313 -17.22 13.91 14.84
N ASP A 314 -17.52 12.92 13.98
CA ASP A 314 -17.91 13.19 12.59
C ASP A 314 -19.02 12.22 12.14
N GLY A 315 -20.16 12.75 11.68
CA GLY A 315 -21.40 12.02 11.35
C GLY A 315 -21.36 11.20 10.06
N TRP A 316 -20.34 10.36 9.87
CA TRP A 316 -20.16 9.53 8.67
C TRP A 316 -21.23 8.42 8.54
N PRO A 317 -21.75 8.16 7.33
CA PRO A 317 -22.83 7.21 7.07
C PRO A 317 -22.35 5.77 6.96
N PHE A 318 -21.53 5.30 7.91
CA PHE A 318 -21.11 3.90 7.90
C PHE A 318 -22.31 2.94 7.99
N PRO A 319 -22.29 1.77 7.33
CA PRO A 319 -23.30 0.75 7.55
C PRO A 319 -23.33 0.31 9.02
N ASN A 320 -24.51 0.39 9.65
CA ASN A 320 -24.68 0.09 11.07
C ASN A 320 -24.17 -1.31 11.44
N SER A 321 -24.39 -2.32 10.60
CA SER A 321 -23.99 -3.71 10.84
C SER A 321 -22.46 -3.88 10.91
N THR A 322 -21.71 -3.34 9.95
CA THR A 322 -20.25 -3.39 9.91
C THR A 322 -19.65 -2.65 11.11
N MET A 323 -20.12 -1.43 11.38
CA MET A 323 -19.60 -0.65 12.50
C MET A 323 -19.93 -1.25 13.85
N ASP A 324 -21.09 -1.87 14.02
CA ASP A 324 -21.42 -2.55 15.27
C ASP A 324 -20.53 -3.77 15.51
N MET A 325 -20.10 -4.48 14.46
CA MET A 325 -19.08 -5.52 14.57
C MET A 325 -17.73 -4.95 14.99
N LEU A 326 -17.27 -3.87 14.35
CA LEU A 326 -16.02 -3.21 14.73
C LEU A 326 -16.04 -2.65 16.16
N LYS A 327 -17.17 -2.07 16.60
CA LYS A 327 -17.35 -1.59 17.97
C LYS A 327 -17.19 -2.74 18.98
N ARG A 328 -17.79 -3.90 18.69
CA ARG A 328 -17.65 -5.11 19.52
C ARG A 328 -16.22 -5.63 19.53
N TRP A 329 -15.50 -5.51 18.41
CA TRP A 329 -14.08 -5.84 18.34
C TRP A 329 -13.25 -4.91 19.22
N GLY A 330 -13.54 -3.61 19.18
CA GLY A 330 -13.10 -2.61 20.15
C GLY A 330 -11.82 -1.87 19.77
N ARG A 331 -11.75 -0.58 20.14
CA ARG A 331 -10.62 0.34 19.83
C ARG A 331 -9.26 -0.22 20.27
N ARG A 332 -9.20 -0.74 21.50
CA ARG A 332 -7.95 -1.25 22.08
C ARG A 332 -7.47 -2.50 21.35
N THR A 333 -8.37 -3.43 21.05
CA THR A 333 -8.07 -4.63 20.28
C THR A 333 -7.53 -4.27 18.90
N ALA A 334 -8.18 -3.34 18.19
CA ALA A 334 -7.73 -2.89 16.87
C ALA A 334 -6.31 -2.29 16.92
N GLN A 335 -6.04 -1.45 17.92
CA GLN A 335 -4.71 -0.88 18.14
C GLN A 335 -3.66 -1.97 18.43
N ASP A 336 -3.93 -2.87 19.37
CA ASP A 336 -3.00 -3.92 19.78
C ASP A 336 -2.65 -4.85 18.60
N VAL A 337 -3.64 -5.15 17.75
CA VAL A 337 -3.45 -5.94 16.51
C VAL A 337 -2.57 -5.19 15.51
N ALA A 338 -2.83 -3.91 15.26
CA ALA A 338 -2.02 -3.09 14.35
C ALA A 338 -0.56 -2.98 14.83
N GLU A 339 -0.33 -2.75 16.12
CA GLU A 339 1.00 -2.67 16.71
C GLU A 339 1.75 -4.02 16.64
N ARG A 340 1.04 -5.14 16.86
CA ARG A 340 1.60 -6.49 16.72
C ARG A 340 2.04 -6.75 15.28
N LEU A 341 1.18 -6.48 14.30
CA LEU A 341 1.46 -6.69 12.88
C LEU A 341 2.59 -5.78 12.39
N GLN A 342 2.69 -4.54 12.88
CA GLN A 342 3.80 -3.65 12.58
C GLN A 342 5.14 -4.17 13.12
N LYS A 343 5.16 -4.72 14.34
CA LYS A 343 6.36 -5.39 14.88
C LYS A 343 6.75 -6.62 14.06
N GLN A 344 5.76 -7.39 13.62
CA GLN A 344 5.98 -8.57 12.78
C GLN A 344 6.54 -8.17 11.41
N GLU A 345 5.99 -7.15 10.75
CA GLU A 345 6.52 -6.59 9.49
C GLU A 345 7.98 -6.18 9.66
N ALA A 346 8.32 -5.44 10.72
CA ALA A 346 9.68 -5.01 11.00
C ALA A 346 10.65 -6.20 11.20
N SER A 347 10.21 -7.26 11.89
CA SER A 347 10.98 -8.50 12.07
C SER A 347 11.26 -9.18 10.73
N ILE A 348 10.22 -9.37 9.91
CA ILE A 348 10.35 -10.00 8.59
C ILE A 348 11.31 -9.21 7.70
N LEU A 349 11.18 -7.87 7.69
CA LEU A 349 12.08 -7.01 6.93
C LEU A 349 13.54 -7.12 7.42
N ALA A 350 13.76 -7.24 8.73
CA ALA A 350 15.09 -7.45 9.29
C ALA A 350 15.68 -8.81 8.87
N GLU A 351 14.87 -9.87 8.92
CA GLU A 351 15.25 -11.23 8.48
C GLU A 351 15.60 -11.26 6.98
N LEU A 352 14.72 -10.73 6.12
CA LEU A 352 14.95 -10.68 4.67
C LEU A 352 16.21 -9.89 4.29
N ARG A 353 16.52 -8.84 5.06
CA ARG A 353 17.77 -8.07 4.89
C ARG A 353 18.99 -8.84 5.37
N ALA A 354 18.87 -9.70 6.38
CA ALA A 354 19.96 -10.50 6.93
C ALA A 354 20.26 -11.74 6.06
N GLU A 355 19.24 -12.42 5.53
CA GLU A 355 19.39 -13.59 4.66
C GLU A 355 20.16 -13.30 3.36
N LYS A 356 20.09 -12.05 2.88
CA LYS A 356 20.77 -11.60 1.65
C LYS A 356 22.04 -10.80 1.94
N GLN A 357 22.58 -10.91 3.15
CA GLN A 357 23.93 -10.48 3.45
C GLN A 357 24.92 -11.61 3.15
N GLN A 358 26.17 -11.25 2.90
CA GLN A 358 27.28 -12.18 2.83
C GLN A 358 28.31 -11.80 3.88
N CYS A 359 28.93 -12.79 4.53
CA CYS A 359 30.02 -12.57 5.45
C CYS A 359 31.34 -12.81 4.73
N CYS A 360 32.18 -11.79 4.69
CA CYS A 360 33.60 -11.98 4.46
C CYS A 360 34.20 -12.62 5.71
N GLN A 361 34.75 -13.81 5.58
CA GLN A 361 35.49 -14.50 6.62
C GLN A 361 36.97 -14.56 6.27
N LEU A 362 37.83 -14.54 7.28
CA LEU A 362 39.25 -14.87 7.15
C LEU A 362 39.46 -16.32 7.51
N HIS A 363 39.84 -17.13 6.53
CA HIS A 363 40.35 -18.47 6.74
C HIS A 363 41.83 -18.38 7.09
N CYS A 364 42.19 -18.76 8.31
CA CYS A 364 43.52 -18.59 8.86
C CYS A 364 44.30 -19.89 8.77
N GLU A 365 45.53 -19.81 8.24
CA GLU A 365 46.41 -20.96 8.13
C GLU A 365 47.78 -20.64 8.74
N TYR A 366 48.45 -21.65 9.32
CA TYR A 366 49.82 -21.54 9.81
C TYR A 366 50.77 -22.53 9.11
N GLN A 367 52.05 -22.19 9.04
CA GLN A 367 53.06 -23.03 8.42
C GLN A 367 53.56 -24.12 9.40
N GLY A 368 53.32 -25.38 9.05
CA GLY A 368 53.72 -26.57 9.81
C GLY A 368 55.09 -27.13 9.38
N ARG A 369 55.44 -28.32 9.91
CA ARG A 369 56.61 -29.07 9.45
C ARG A 369 56.49 -29.41 7.95
N PHE A 370 57.61 -29.39 7.23
CA PHE A 370 57.68 -29.61 5.78
C PHE A 370 56.95 -28.54 4.94
N TRP A 371 56.89 -27.28 5.41
CA TRP A 371 56.35 -26.14 4.65
C TRP A 371 54.87 -26.27 4.27
N ARG A 372 54.12 -27.17 4.91
CA ARG A 372 52.67 -27.34 4.68
C ARG A 372 51.87 -26.36 5.50
N TRP A 373 50.92 -25.67 4.86
CA TRP A 373 49.94 -24.83 5.54
C TRP A 373 48.86 -25.69 6.19
N LYS A 374 48.54 -25.38 7.45
CA LYS A 374 47.52 -26.06 8.24
C LYS A 374 46.45 -25.07 8.66
N ASP A 375 45.19 -25.47 8.52
CA ASP A 375 44.03 -24.68 8.93
C ASP A 375 44.03 -24.45 10.45
N CYS A 376 43.75 -23.21 10.85
CA CYS A 376 43.56 -22.78 12.24
C CYS A 376 42.09 -22.54 12.58
N GLY A 377 41.22 -22.39 11.56
CA GLY A 377 39.84 -21.96 11.69
C GLY A 377 39.52 -20.68 10.90
N THR A 378 38.26 -20.28 10.96
CA THR A 378 37.75 -19.06 10.31
C THR A 378 37.44 -17.98 11.34
N LYS A 379 37.53 -16.72 10.91
CA LYS A 379 37.14 -15.55 11.70
C LYS A 379 36.17 -14.67 10.90
N PRO A 380 35.05 -14.22 11.47
CA PRO A 380 34.25 -13.19 10.84
C PRO A 380 35.08 -11.90 10.64
N TRP A 381 34.99 -11.30 9.46
CA TRP A 381 35.69 -10.05 9.14
C TRP A 381 34.72 -8.88 9.00
N ARG A 382 33.82 -8.97 8.03
CA ARG A 382 32.80 -7.94 7.79
C ARG A 382 31.63 -8.52 6.99
N THR A 383 30.45 -8.00 7.25
CA THR A 383 29.28 -8.26 6.43
C THR A 383 29.26 -7.33 5.21
N ILE A 384 28.91 -7.85 4.04
CA ILE A 384 28.72 -7.13 2.77
C ILE A 384 27.34 -7.47 2.18
N LYS A 385 26.88 -6.69 1.20
CA LYS A 385 25.61 -6.99 0.51
C LYS A 385 25.80 -8.15 -0.47
N ALA A 386 24.76 -8.97 -0.67
CA ALA A 386 24.81 -10.03 -1.69
C ALA A 386 25.14 -9.45 -3.08
N GLY A 387 26.10 -10.08 -3.76
CA GLY A 387 26.59 -9.66 -5.07
C GLY A 387 27.75 -8.66 -5.04
N GLU A 388 28.07 -8.08 -3.88
CA GLU A 388 29.32 -7.34 -3.71
C GLU A 388 30.50 -8.30 -3.63
N LYS A 389 31.61 -7.97 -4.29
CA LYS A 389 32.83 -8.78 -4.16
C LYS A 389 33.50 -8.45 -2.82
N CYS A 390 33.94 -9.48 -2.10
CA CYS A 390 34.86 -9.30 -0.98
C CYS A 390 36.29 -9.02 -1.47
N ASN A 391 36.48 -7.87 -2.12
CA ASN A 391 37.76 -7.42 -2.66
C ASN A 391 38.61 -6.85 -1.52
N ILE A 392 39.22 -7.73 -0.73
CA ILE A 392 40.11 -7.35 0.35
C ILE A 392 41.47 -7.98 0.10
N GLN A 393 42.48 -7.14 -0.12
CA GLN A 393 43.87 -7.57 -0.09
C GLN A 393 44.42 -7.32 1.31
N LEU A 394 44.66 -8.40 2.06
CA LEU A 394 45.39 -8.32 3.31
C LEU A 394 46.88 -8.36 3.02
N ASN A 395 47.62 -7.36 3.51
CA ASN A 395 49.08 -7.46 3.53
C ASN A 395 49.53 -8.49 4.60
N ALA A 396 50.80 -8.88 4.56
CA ALA A 396 51.36 -9.89 5.47
C ALA A 396 51.19 -9.52 6.95
N ARG A 397 51.36 -8.24 7.30
CA ARG A 397 51.20 -7.74 8.68
C ARG A 397 49.76 -7.84 9.15
N SER A 398 48.79 -7.46 8.32
CA SER A 398 47.36 -7.57 8.64
C SER A 398 46.92 -9.02 8.75
N SER A 399 47.41 -9.90 7.87
CA SER A 399 47.16 -11.34 7.96
C SER A 399 47.69 -11.91 9.28
N MET A 400 48.89 -11.50 9.69
CA MET A 400 49.48 -11.91 10.97
C MET A 400 48.65 -11.41 12.15
N LEU A 401 48.31 -10.14 12.21
CA LEU A 401 47.55 -9.56 13.33
C LEU A 401 46.18 -10.23 13.52
N GLN A 402 45.53 -10.62 12.43
CA GLN A 402 44.17 -11.16 12.49
C GLN A 402 44.11 -12.66 12.74
N CYS A 403 45.10 -13.42 12.25
CA CYS A 403 45.13 -14.87 12.39
C CYS A 403 45.97 -15.37 13.57
N SER A 404 46.94 -14.59 14.07
CA SER A 404 47.76 -15.01 15.23
C SER A 404 46.96 -15.35 16.49
N PRO A 405 45.82 -14.71 16.82
CA PRO A 405 45.01 -15.10 17.97
C PRO A 405 44.35 -16.48 17.85
N ILE A 406 44.21 -16.99 16.62
CA ILE A 406 43.50 -18.24 16.30
C ILE A 406 44.50 -19.36 15.98
N CYS A 407 45.63 -19.00 15.37
CA CYS A 407 46.73 -19.90 15.06
C CYS A 407 47.70 -20.06 16.24
N LYS A 408 48.54 -21.10 16.19
CA LYS A 408 49.55 -21.34 17.24
C LYS A 408 50.59 -20.20 17.30
N PRO A 409 50.98 -19.74 18.52
CA PRO A 409 52.02 -18.73 18.68
C PRO A 409 53.35 -19.14 18.05
N GLY A 410 54.11 -18.17 17.52
CA GLY A 410 55.46 -18.39 16.99
C GLY A 410 55.52 -19.12 15.65
N LYS A 411 54.42 -19.16 14.89
CA LYS A 411 54.35 -19.70 13.52
C LYS A 411 54.10 -18.60 12.50
N GLU A 412 54.63 -18.79 11.31
CA GLU A 412 54.24 -17.98 10.15
C GLU A 412 52.78 -18.27 9.83
N VAL A 413 52.00 -17.21 9.62
CA VAL A 413 50.54 -17.27 9.44
C VAL A 413 50.12 -16.51 8.19
N ARG A 414 49.07 -16.99 7.52
CA ARG A 414 48.43 -16.29 6.40
C ARG A 414 46.92 -16.35 6.52
N ALA A 415 46.26 -15.38 5.90
CA ALA A 415 44.81 -15.29 5.83
C ALA A 415 44.35 -15.42 4.37
N LYS A 416 43.28 -16.15 4.14
CA LYS A 416 42.53 -16.14 2.88
C LYS A 416 41.14 -15.60 3.13
N VAL A 417 40.68 -14.70 2.29
CA VAL A 417 39.33 -14.17 2.37
C VAL A 417 38.37 -15.14 1.69
N VAL A 418 37.36 -15.59 2.41
CA VAL A 418 36.30 -16.47 1.93
C VAL A 418 34.97 -15.75 2.11
N VAL A 419 34.02 -15.96 1.21
CA VAL A 419 32.67 -15.40 1.30
C VAL A 419 31.70 -16.51 1.65
N THR A 420 30.91 -16.31 2.70
CA THR A 420 29.81 -17.19 3.08
C THR A 420 28.49 -16.43 3.02
N GLU A 421 27.38 -17.13 2.77
CA GLU A 421 26.05 -16.53 2.86
C GLU A 421 25.68 -16.24 4.32
N GLY A 422 24.92 -15.16 4.55
CA GLY A 422 24.49 -14.69 5.87
C GLY A 422 25.34 -13.57 6.47
N ALA A 423 24.87 -12.98 7.57
CA ALA A 423 25.60 -11.99 8.35
C ALA A 423 26.78 -12.62 9.11
N CYS A 424 27.84 -11.85 9.39
CA CYS A 424 28.92 -12.32 10.25
C CYS A 424 28.44 -12.50 11.70
N SER A 425 28.31 -13.74 12.17
CA SER A 425 28.10 -14.08 13.57
C SER A 425 29.44 -14.23 14.30
N ASN A 426 29.57 -13.59 15.46
CA ASN A 426 30.76 -13.65 16.33
C ASN A 426 30.85 -14.92 17.15
#